data_AF-A0A6B2G2M3-F1
#
_entry.id   AF-A0A6B2G2M3-F1
#
_cell.length_a   1.000
_cell.length_b   1.000
_cell.length_c   1.000
_cell.angle_alpha   90.00
_cell.angle_beta   90.00
_cell.angle_gamma   90.00
#
_symmetry.space_group_name_H-M   'P 1'
#
loop_
_entity.id
_entity.type
_entity.pdbx_description
1 polymer ?
#
loop_
_entity_poly.entity_id
_entity_poly.type
_entity_poly.pdbx_seq_one_letter_code
_entity_poly.pdbx_strand_id
1 'polypeptide(L)'
;MILLDCENLAILNVLRKKSIVPESGKVEIFSDNIIDDDGINYHIHRSAEKSKINIDVSVPFYKDYKEANTESFLSKIYKSSWQTPPPDFQYSMIHDVDLCEKERDESCLTIALFRKNLYAAILDHFYSKMASGCPRISMTIRSGELISFACKPDRVIVTYSMAFTDQTDIIISKVFF
;
A
#
# COMPACT_ATOMS: atom_id res chain seq x y z
N MET A 1 19.81 9.89 2.92
CA MET A 1 18.87 9.77 1.78
C MET A 1 17.98 11.01 1.81
N ILE A 2 17.86 11.77 0.71
CA ILE A 2 17.09 13.05 0.71
C ILE A 2 15.62 12.81 0.34
N LEU A 3 15.37 12.02 -0.71
CA LEU A 3 14.03 11.54 -1.05
C LEU A 3 13.77 10.22 -0.33
N LEU A 4 12.56 10.02 0.18
CA LEU A 4 12.18 8.73 0.77
C LEU A 4 11.97 7.68 -0.32
N ASP A 5 12.35 6.45 -0.02
CA ASP A 5 12.06 5.30 -0.89
C ASP A 5 10.54 5.09 -0.97
N CYS A 6 10.07 4.60 -2.10
CA CYS A 6 8.65 4.37 -2.34
C CYS A 6 8.20 2.98 -1.90
N GLU A 7 9.09 2.00 -1.97
CA GLU A 7 8.89 0.65 -1.52
C GLU A 7 9.08 0.53 -0.01
N ASN A 8 8.24 -0.27 0.63
CA ASN A 8 8.47 -0.63 2.02
C ASN A 8 9.60 -1.67 2.10
N LEU A 9 10.78 -1.23 2.56
CA LEU A 9 11.96 -2.10 2.67
C LEU A 9 11.76 -3.27 3.63
N ALA A 10 10.93 -3.13 4.67
CA ALA A 10 10.66 -4.23 5.60
C ALA A 10 9.87 -5.35 4.92
N ILE A 11 8.81 -5.01 4.18
CA ILE A 11 8.04 -5.97 3.37
C ILE A 11 8.94 -6.62 2.32
N LEU A 12 9.71 -5.83 1.59
CA LEU A 12 10.61 -6.32 0.54
C LEU A 12 11.62 -7.33 1.09
N ASN A 13 12.25 -7.02 2.22
CA ASN A 13 13.24 -7.87 2.87
C ASN A 13 12.63 -9.16 3.41
N VAL A 14 11.43 -9.08 4.03
CA VAL A 14 10.71 -10.27 4.51
C VAL A 14 10.35 -11.18 3.34
N LEU A 15 9.76 -10.65 2.27
CA LEU A 15 9.42 -11.45 1.10
C LEU A 15 10.66 -12.09 0.49
N ARG A 16 11.70 -11.31 0.15
CA ARG A 16 12.94 -11.84 -0.42
C ARG A 16 13.56 -12.96 0.42
N LYS A 17 13.61 -12.79 1.74
CA LYS A 17 14.14 -13.79 2.67
C LYS A 17 13.28 -15.06 2.68
N LYS A 18 11.96 -14.90 2.74
CA LYS A 18 10.99 -16.01 2.85
C LYS A 18 10.72 -16.73 1.53
N SER A 19 11.12 -16.13 0.39
CA SER A 19 11.02 -16.76 -0.93
C SER A 19 12.23 -17.63 -1.29
N ILE A 20 13.26 -17.70 -0.45
CA ILE A 20 14.38 -18.63 -0.61
C ILE A 20 13.92 -20.01 -0.11
N VAL A 21 13.83 -20.98 -1.02
CA VAL A 21 13.51 -22.37 -0.67
C VAL A 21 14.81 -23.05 -0.20
N PRO A 22 14.88 -23.54 1.05
CA PRO A 22 16.07 -24.22 1.55
C PRO A 22 16.27 -25.57 0.85
N GLU A 23 17.52 -26.02 0.68
CA GLU A 23 17.88 -27.31 0.05
C GLU A 23 17.17 -28.52 0.69
N SER A 24 16.78 -28.40 1.97
CA SER A 24 16.00 -29.41 2.68
C SER A 24 14.57 -29.63 2.13
N GLY A 25 14.08 -28.75 1.25
CA GLY A 25 12.72 -28.77 0.71
C GLY A 25 11.62 -28.44 1.72
N LYS A 26 11.96 -28.20 2.99
CA LYS A 26 10.99 -27.86 4.03
C LYS A 26 10.52 -26.42 3.86
N VAL A 27 9.21 -26.27 3.63
CA VAL A 27 8.53 -24.97 3.60
C VAL A 27 8.41 -24.43 5.02
N GLU A 28 8.94 -23.22 5.25
CA GLU A 28 8.79 -22.52 6.52
C GLU A 28 7.35 -21.97 6.66
N ILE A 29 6.68 -22.33 7.76
CA ILE A 29 5.40 -21.75 8.17
C ILE A 29 5.69 -20.51 9.00
N PHE A 30 5.08 -19.38 8.67
CA PHE A 30 5.29 -18.13 9.39
C PHE A 30 4.08 -17.21 9.29
N SER A 31 4.05 -16.19 10.16
CA SER A 31 3.03 -15.16 10.22
C SER A 31 3.62 -13.90 10.85
N ASP A 32 3.89 -12.90 10.02
CA ASP A 32 4.49 -11.63 10.41
C ASP A 32 3.47 -10.50 10.19
N ASN A 33 3.50 -9.49 11.07
CA ASN A 33 2.73 -8.25 10.90
C ASN A 33 3.69 -7.08 10.75
N ILE A 34 3.50 -6.28 9.70
CA ILE A 34 4.31 -5.09 9.42
C ILE A 34 3.37 -3.90 9.29
N ILE A 35 3.61 -2.87 10.09
CA ILE A 35 2.89 -1.60 10.01
C ILE A 35 3.76 -0.63 9.23
N ASP A 36 3.21 -0.09 8.15
CA ASP A 36 3.80 0.93 7.30
C ASP A 36 3.32 2.33 7.74
N ASP A 37 3.80 3.36 7.05
CA ASP A 37 3.28 4.71 7.19
C ASP A 37 1.75 4.76 7.01
N ASP A 38 1.12 5.79 7.57
CA ASP A 38 -0.34 5.99 7.58
C ASP A 38 -1.12 4.85 8.27
N GLY A 39 -0.43 3.97 9.00
CA GLY A 39 -1.02 2.88 9.78
C GLY A 39 -1.49 1.69 8.95
N ILE A 40 -1.08 1.58 7.68
CA ILE A 40 -1.41 0.43 6.83
C ILE A 40 -0.71 -0.82 7.39
N ASN A 41 -1.48 -1.85 7.72
CA ASN A 41 -0.96 -3.08 8.28
C ASN A 41 -0.95 -4.20 7.24
N TYR A 42 0.19 -4.88 7.14
CA TYR A 42 0.42 -6.02 6.25
C TYR A 42 0.59 -7.28 7.09
N HIS A 43 -0.33 -8.22 6.94
CA HIS A 43 -0.22 -9.56 7.51
C HIS A 43 0.35 -10.52 6.47
N ILE A 44 1.64 -10.82 6.60
CA ILE A 44 2.40 -11.67 5.67
C ILE A 44 2.53 -13.05 6.28
N HIS A 45 1.96 -14.06 5.63
CA HIS A 45 1.90 -15.39 6.23
C HIS A 45 1.93 -16.52 5.18
N ARG A 46 2.37 -17.70 5.63
CA ARG A 46 2.44 -18.92 4.81
C ARG A 46 2.03 -20.13 5.62
N SER A 47 1.11 -20.93 5.08
CA SER A 47 0.70 -22.22 5.64
C SER A 47 1.45 -23.39 4.99
N ALA A 48 1.38 -24.57 5.62
CA ALA A 48 2.16 -25.76 5.27
C ALA A 48 1.95 -26.25 3.82
N GLU A 49 0.84 -25.89 3.18
CA GLU A 49 0.37 -26.53 1.95
C GLU A 49 0.68 -25.74 0.67
N LYS A 50 1.35 -24.58 0.75
CA LYS A 50 1.43 -23.67 -0.40
C LYS A 50 2.85 -23.21 -0.73
N SER A 51 3.20 -23.24 -2.01
CA SER A 51 4.29 -22.46 -2.61
C SER A 51 4.02 -20.95 -2.62
N LYS A 52 3.04 -20.49 -1.85
CA LYS A 52 2.49 -19.15 -1.90
C LYS A 52 2.56 -18.50 -0.53
N ILE A 53 3.10 -17.29 -0.51
CA ILE A 53 3.05 -16.38 0.64
C ILE A 53 1.84 -15.47 0.42
N ASN A 54 0.97 -15.36 1.41
CA ASN A 54 -0.18 -14.46 1.38
C ASN A 54 0.17 -13.15 2.07
N ILE A 55 -0.34 -12.05 1.51
CA ILE A 55 -0.16 -10.70 2.00
C ILE A 55 -1.54 -10.07 2.11
N ASP A 56 -2.10 -10.06 3.32
CA ASP A 56 -3.39 -9.42 3.60
C ASP A 56 -3.15 -8.01 4.12
N VAL A 57 -3.88 -7.02 3.58
CA VAL A 57 -3.66 -5.60 3.87
C VAL A 57 -4.89 -4.98 4.50
N SER A 58 -4.68 -4.40 5.69
CA SER A 58 -5.67 -3.61 6.41
C SER A 58 -5.34 -2.12 6.27
N VAL A 59 -6.32 -1.34 5.83
CA VAL A 59 -6.17 0.11 5.61
C VAL A 59 -7.13 0.85 6.54
N PRO A 60 -6.63 1.57 7.57
CA PRO A 60 -7.47 2.19 8.60
C PRO A 60 -8.53 3.16 8.06
N PHE A 61 -8.19 3.88 6.99
CA PHE A 61 -9.03 4.91 6.36
C PHE A 61 -9.76 4.41 5.11
N TYR A 62 -9.90 3.09 4.91
CA TYR A 62 -10.59 2.52 3.72
C TYR A 62 -12.00 3.06 3.50
N LYS A 63 -12.75 3.28 4.59
CA LYS A 63 -14.12 3.79 4.53
C LYS A 63 -14.19 5.17 3.88
N ASP A 64 -13.15 5.98 4.02
CA ASP A 64 -13.12 7.36 3.55
C ASP A 64 -13.06 7.45 2.03
N TYR A 65 -12.43 6.46 1.36
CA TYR A 65 -12.22 6.48 -0.09
C TYR A 65 -12.87 5.30 -0.83
N LYS A 66 -13.76 4.55 -0.18
CA LYS A 66 -14.41 3.37 -0.77
C LYS A 66 -15.09 3.66 -2.12
N GLU A 67 -15.64 4.85 -2.30
CA GLU A 67 -16.29 5.29 -3.55
C GLU A 67 -15.31 5.43 -4.73
N ALA A 68 -14.01 5.58 -4.46
CA ALA A 68 -12.99 5.70 -5.50
C ALA A 68 -12.78 4.41 -6.31
N ASN A 69 -13.33 3.27 -5.86
CA ASN A 69 -13.22 1.95 -6.50
C ASN A 69 -11.79 1.57 -6.90
N THR A 70 -10.86 1.69 -5.94
CA THR A 70 -9.42 1.47 -6.17
C THR A 70 -9.09 0.04 -6.62
N GLU A 71 -9.95 -0.94 -6.31
CA GLU A 71 -9.76 -2.35 -6.66
C GLU A 71 -9.63 -2.57 -8.17
N SER A 72 -10.40 -1.85 -8.99
CA SER A 72 -10.32 -1.99 -10.46
C SER A 72 -8.96 -1.55 -11.02
N PHE A 73 -8.32 -0.58 -10.36
CA PHE A 73 -6.98 -0.12 -10.72
C PHE A 73 -5.91 -1.08 -10.21
N LEU A 74 -5.98 -1.46 -8.92
CA LEU A 74 -4.98 -2.30 -8.26
C LEU A 74 -4.94 -3.71 -8.87
N SER A 75 -6.09 -4.32 -9.16
CA SER A 75 -6.15 -5.65 -9.79
C SER A 75 -5.42 -5.72 -11.14
N LYS A 76 -5.35 -4.62 -11.90
CA LYS A 76 -4.58 -4.53 -13.15
C LYS A 76 -3.06 -4.49 -12.92
N ILE A 77 -2.63 -3.92 -11.80
CA ILE A 77 -1.22 -3.88 -11.39
C ILE A 77 -0.77 -5.26 -10.91
N TYR A 78 -1.54 -5.87 -9.99
CA TYR A 78 -1.14 -7.12 -9.34
C TYR A 78 -1.47 -8.38 -10.16
N LYS A 79 -2.42 -8.30 -11.11
CA LYS A 79 -2.75 -9.38 -12.06
C LYS A 79 -2.97 -10.73 -11.35
N SER A 80 -2.14 -11.73 -11.65
CA SER A 80 -2.18 -13.07 -11.06
C SER A 80 -1.88 -13.11 -9.56
N SER A 81 -1.28 -12.05 -9.02
CA SER A 81 -1.02 -11.90 -7.59
C SER A 81 -2.25 -11.40 -6.83
N TRP A 82 -3.27 -10.83 -7.51
CA TRP A 82 -4.47 -10.32 -6.84
C TRP A 82 -5.37 -11.45 -6.36
N GLN A 83 -5.89 -11.37 -5.13
CA GLN A 83 -6.85 -12.34 -4.61
C GLN A 83 -7.98 -11.67 -3.81
N THR A 84 -9.05 -12.42 -3.59
CA THR A 84 -10.14 -12.00 -2.70
C THR A 84 -9.61 -11.91 -1.26
N PRO A 85 -9.76 -10.77 -0.58
CA PRO A 85 -9.31 -10.63 0.79
C PRO A 85 -10.13 -11.49 1.77
N PRO A 86 -9.50 -12.02 2.83
CA PRO A 86 -10.23 -12.62 3.95
C PRO A 86 -11.02 -11.56 4.73
N PRO A 87 -11.93 -11.98 5.64
CA PRO A 87 -12.60 -11.07 6.55
C PRO A 87 -11.62 -10.15 7.28
N ASP A 88 -12.05 -8.92 7.57
CA ASP A 88 -11.29 -7.86 8.26
C ASP A 88 -10.16 -7.18 7.46
N PHE A 89 -9.79 -7.73 6.29
CA PHE A 89 -8.82 -7.11 5.38
C PHE A 89 -9.52 -6.49 4.17
N GLN A 90 -8.91 -5.45 3.60
CA GLN A 90 -9.47 -4.72 2.46
C GLN A 90 -8.88 -5.18 1.13
N TYR A 91 -7.64 -5.65 1.16
CA TYR A 91 -6.91 -6.13 -0.01
C TYR A 91 -6.12 -7.36 0.35
N SER A 92 -5.86 -8.19 -0.64
CA SER A 92 -5.00 -9.34 -0.44
C SER A 92 -4.27 -9.70 -1.72
N MET A 93 -3.02 -10.13 -1.56
CA MET A 93 -2.13 -10.52 -2.64
C MET A 93 -1.43 -11.83 -2.33
N ILE A 94 -1.01 -12.53 -3.37
CA ILE A 94 -0.21 -13.74 -3.30
C ILE A 94 1.16 -13.48 -3.94
N HIS A 95 2.22 -13.88 -3.24
CA HIS A 95 3.54 -14.04 -3.81
C HIS A 95 3.83 -15.53 -4.04
N ASP A 96 4.11 -15.91 -5.28
CA ASP A 96 4.46 -17.28 -5.66
C ASP A 96 5.99 -17.47 -5.62
N VAL A 97 6.46 -18.40 -4.80
CA VAL A 97 7.90 -18.65 -4.60
C VAL A 97 8.50 -19.52 -5.70
N ASP A 98 7.67 -20.19 -6.50
CA ASP A 98 8.11 -21.08 -7.59
C ASP A 98 8.43 -20.31 -8.88
N LEU A 99 8.21 -18.99 -8.89
CA LEU A 99 8.60 -18.10 -9.98
C LEU A 99 10.12 -18.12 -10.21
N CYS A 100 10.56 -17.84 -11.44
CA CYS A 100 11.97 -17.66 -11.69
C CYS A 100 12.53 -16.47 -10.89
N GLU A 101 13.84 -16.44 -10.63
CA GLU A 101 14.46 -15.45 -9.75
C GLU A 101 14.08 -13.99 -10.06
N LYS A 102 14.07 -13.64 -11.35
CA LYS A 102 13.71 -12.30 -11.82
C LYS A 102 12.24 -11.97 -11.53
N GLU A 103 11.31 -12.84 -11.93
CA GLU A 103 9.86 -12.64 -11.72
C GLU A 103 9.51 -12.61 -10.24
N ARG A 104 10.21 -13.41 -9.43
CA ARG A 104 10.07 -13.44 -7.99
C ARG A 104 10.52 -12.10 -7.37
N ASP A 105 11.66 -11.56 -7.77
CA ASP A 105 12.12 -10.25 -7.26
C ASP A 105 11.18 -9.12 -7.69
N GLU A 106 10.71 -9.13 -8.94
CA GLU A 106 9.72 -8.18 -9.45
C GLU A 106 8.39 -8.27 -8.68
N SER A 107 7.94 -9.48 -8.33
CA SER A 107 6.76 -9.69 -7.49
C SER A 107 6.95 -9.12 -6.09
N CYS A 108 8.09 -9.40 -5.43
CA CYS A 108 8.43 -8.84 -4.12
C CYS A 108 8.42 -7.30 -4.13
N LEU A 109 9.05 -6.69 -5.15
CA LEU A 109 9.09 -5.23 -5.31
C LEU A 109 7.70 -4.65 -5.56
N THR A 110 6.90 -5.28 -6.42
CA THR A 110 5.55 -4.82 -6.75
C THR A 110 4.65 -4.82 -5.52
N ILE A 111 4.74 -5.84 -4.66
CA ILE A 111 4.01 -5.92 -3.40
C ILE A 111 4.51 -4.87 -2.40
N ALA A 112 5.82 -4.66 -2.30
CA ALA A 112 6.39 -3.64 -1.43
C ALA A 112 5.99 -2.20 -1.82
N LEU A 113 5.53 -1.98 -3.06
CA LEU A 113 5.01 -0.70 -3.56
C LEU A 113 3.50 -0.52 -3.31
N PHE A 114 2.87 -1.38 -2.50
CA PHE A 114 1.42 -1.36 -2.33
C PHE A 114 0.85 -0.01 -1.89
N ARG A 115 1.43 0.62 -0.86
CA ARG A 115 0.99 1.95 -0.39
C ARG A 115 1.01 2.98 -1.52
N LYS A 116 2.11 3.05 -2.28
CA LYS A 116 2.22 3.94 -3.46
C LYS A 116 1.13 3.64 -4.48
N ASN A 117 0.93 2.37 -4.82
CA ASN A 117 -0.06 1.95 -5.80
C ASN A 117 -1.50 2.27 -5.34
N LEU A 118 -1.77 2.19 -4.04
CA LEU A 118 -3.06 2.58 -3.45
C LEU A 118 -3.33 4.07 -3.63
N TYR A 119 -2.37 4.94 -3.30
CA TYR A 119 -2.52 6.39 -3.52
C TYR A 119 -2.63 6.73 -5.01
N ALA A 120 -1.90 6.02 -5.87
CA ALA A 120 -2.03 6.16 -7.33
C ALA A 120 -3.45 5.80 -7.81
N ALA A 121 -4.05 4.73 -7.27
CA ALA A 121 -5.43 4.34 -7.58
C ALA A 121 -6.45 5.41 -7.17
N ILE A 122 -6.25 6.02 -6.00
CA ILE A 122 -7.10 7.12 -5.54
C ILE A 122 -6.95 8.32 -6.49
N LEU A 123 -5.72 8.70 -6.85
CA LEU A 123 -5.48 9.80 -7.79
C LEU A 123 -6.08 9.53 -9.18
N ASP A 124 -5.95 8.31 -9.70
CA ASP A 124 -6.52 7.90 -10.99
C ASP A 124 -8.04 8.12 -11.03
N HIS A 125 -8.73 7.81 -9.92
CA HIS A 125 -10.14 8.14 -9.78
C HIS A 125 -10.42 9.64 -9.98
N PHE A 126 -9.68 10.52 -9.30
CA PHE A 126 -9.87 11.97 -9.43
C PHE A 126 -9.53 12.48 -10.83
N TYR A 127 -8.49 11.95 -11.47
CA TYR A 127 -8.16 12.29 -12.86
C TYR A 127 -9.27 11.87 -13.83
N SER A 128 -9.84 10.68 -13.64
CA SER A 128 -10.95 10.20 -14.48
C SER A 128 -12.22 11.05 -14.36
N LYS A 129 -12.35 11.80 -13.26
CA LYS A 129 -13.53 12.61 -12.93
C LYS A 129 -13.36 14.11 -13.16
N MET A 130 -12.23 14.60 -13.67
CA MET A 130 -12.04 16.05 -13.86
C MET A 130 -13.13 16.69 -14.73
N ALA A 131 -13.57 16.02 -15.80
CA ALA A 131 -14.60 16.55 -16.71
C ALA A 131 -16.01 16.53 -16.12
N SER A 132 -16.33 15.52 -15.29
CA SER A 132 -17.68 15.34 -14.71
C SER A 132 -17.82 15.90 -13.30
N GLY A 133 -16.70 16.19 -12.63
CA GLY A 133 -16.66 16.51 -11.22
C GLY A 133 -16.77 15.26 -10.32
N CYS A 134 -16.28 15.40 -9.11
CA CYS A 134 -16.30 14.38 -8.07
C CYS A 134 -16.36 15.06 -6.70
N PRO A 135 -17.10 14.50 -5.73
CA PRO A 135 -17.05 14.97 -4.35
C PRO A 135 -15.62 14.93 -3.80
N ARG A 136 -15.31 15.86 -2.89
CA ARG A 136 -14.06 15.82 -2.14
C ARG A 136 -14.03 14.57 -1.27
N ILE A 137 -12.93 13.83 -1.33
CA ILE A 137 -12.63 12.74 -0.38
C ILE A 137 -11.61 13.28 0.62
N SER A 138 -11.84 13.03 1.92
CA SER A 138 -10.88 13.37 2.99
C SER A 138 -10.61 12.12 3.81
N MET A 139 -9.35 11.70 3.87
CA MET A 139 -8.92 10.48 4.54
C MET A 139 -8.13 10.84 5.78
N THR A 140 -8.53 10.28 6.93
CA THR A 140 -7.81 10.50 8.19
C THR A 140 -6.65 9.50 8.28
N ILE A 141 -5.46 9.92 7.85
CA ILE A 141 -4.27 9.05 7.79
C ILE A 141 -3.67 8.78 9.18
N ARG A 142 -3.79 9.76 10.09
CA ARG A 142 -3.33 9.67 11.50
C ARG A 142 -4.23 10.53 12.37
N SER A 143 -4.10 10.40 13.69
CA SER A 143 -4.84 11.24 14.62
C SER A 143 -4.49 12.72 14.41
N GLY A 144 -5.48 13.52 14.01
CA GLY A 144 -5.30 14.95 13.71
C GLY A 144 -4.71 15.26 12.33
N GLU A 145 -4.41 14.25 11.51
CA GLU A 145 -3.85 14.43 10.17
C GLU A 145 -4.78 13.85 9.10
N LEU A 146 -5.01 14.63 8.05
CA LEU A 146 -5.81 14.18 6.92
C LEU A 146 -5.20 14.56 5.59
N ILE A 147 -5.45 13.73 4.58
CA ILE A 147 -5.21 14.05 3.18
C ILE A 147 -6.56 14.19 2.49
N SER A 148 -6.77 15.27 1.77
CA SER A 148 -7.97 15.43 0.95
C SER A 148 -7.67 15.60 -0.52
N PHE A 149 -8.55 15.01 -1.33
CA PHE A 149 -8.50 15.01 -2.78
C PHE A 149 -9.76 15.69 -3.32
N ALA A 150 -9.58 16.59 -4.28
CA ALA A 150 -10.65 17.22 -5.02
C ALA A 150 -10.26 17.36 -6.48
N CYS A 151 -11.23 17.24 -7.39
CA CYS A 151 -11.02 17.48 -8.81
C CYS A 151 -11.70 18.79 -9.24
N LYS A 152 -11.00 19.57 -10.08
CA LYS A 152 -11.52 20.68 -10.88
C LYS A 152 -11.40 20.30 -12.37
N PRO A 153 -12.08 21.01 -13.28
CA PRO A 153 -12.00 20.71 -14.72
C PRO A 153 -10.58 20.67 -15.30
N ASP A 154 -9.66 21.46 -14.74
CA ASP A 154 -8.31 21.67 -15.24
C ASP A 154 -7.20 21.09 -14.34
N ARG A 155 -7.54 20.59 -13.14
CA ARG A 155 -6.54 20.13 -12.16
C ARG A 155 -7.13 19.22 -11.08
N VAL A 156 -6.27 18.39 -10.50
CA VAL A 156 -6.54 17.72 -9.23
C VAL A 156 -5.84 18.49 -8.10
N ILE A 157 -6.53 18.67 -6.98
CA ILE A 157 -6.01 19.34 -5.79
C ILE A 157 -5.85 18.28 -4.70
N VAL A 158 -4.64 18.18 -4.17
CA VAL A 158 -4.31 17.37 -3.00
C VAL A 158 -3.94 18.33 -1.88
N THR A 159 -4.58 18.19 -0.71
CA THR A 159 -4.30 19.02 0.47
C THR A 159 -3.91 18.12 1.62
N TYR A 160 -2.75 18.39 2.20
CA TYR A 160 -2.26 17.75 3.41
C TYR A 160 -2.55 18.68 4.59
N SER A 161 -3.23 18.16 5.60
CA SER A 161 -3.42 18.82 6.88
C SER A 161 -2.62 18.04 7.91
N MET A 162 -1.44 18.55 8.24
CA MET A 162 -0.47 17.93 9.14
C MET A 162 -0.53 18.58 10.52
N ALA A 163 -0.27 17.81 11.57
CA ALA A 163 -0.23 18.30 12.94
C ALA A 163 1.19 18.14 13.52
N PHE A 164 1.79 19.25 13.95
CA PHE A 164 3.08 19.24 14.63
C PHE A 164 2.86 19.41 16.14
N THR A 165 3.39 18.50 16.94
CA THR A 165 3.26 18.55 18.41
C THR A 165 4.40 19.34 19.05
N ASP A 166 5.61 19.29 18.47
CA ASP A 166 6.77 20.03 18.96
C ASP A 166 6.81 21.47 18.41
N GLN A 167 7.09 22.44 19.29
CA GLN A 167 7.16 23.85 18.90
C GLN A 167 8.32 24.14 17.93
N THR A 168 9.43 23.41 18.04
CA THR A 168 10.58 23.51 17.14
C THR A 168 10.19 23.00 15.77
N ASP A 169 9.46 21.88 15.67
CA ASP A 169 8.97 21.36 14.39
C ASP A 169 8.01 22.33 13.69
N ILE A 170 7.19 23.08 14.46
CA ILE A 170 6.35 24.16 13.92
C ILE A 170 7.20 25.30 13.33
N ILE A 171 8.34 25.63 13.94
CA ILE A 171 9.23 26.68 13.43
C ILE A 171 9.99 26.18 12.20
N ILE A 172 10.53 24.96 12.25
CA ILE A 172 11.27 24.34 11.15
C ILE A 172 10.36 24.17 9.93
N SER A 173 9.12 23.69 10.11
CA SER A 173 8.18 23.50 9.00
C SER A 173 7.90 24.80 8.23
N LYS A 174 7.81 25.96 8.91
CA LYS A 174 7.65 27.28 8.28
C LYS A 174 8.84 27.74 7.43
N VAL A 175 10.00 27.08 7.54
CA VAL A 175 11.15 27.35 6.67
C VAL A 175 11.07 26.54 5.38
N PHE A 176 10.43 25.36 5.43
CA PHE A 176 10.30 24.45 4.29
C PHE A 176 9.01 24.61 3.49
N PHE A 177 7.95 25.20 4.08
CA PHE A 177 6.66 25.50 3.45
C PHE A 177 6.46 27.00 3.28
#